data_AF-A0A7X6TXH4-F1
#
_entry.id   AF-A0A7X6TXH4-F1
#
_cell.length_a   1.000
_cell.length_b   1.000
_cell.length_c   1.000
_cell.angle_alpha   90.00
_cell.angle_beta   90.00
_cell.angle_gamma   90.00
#
_symmetry.space_group_name_H-M   'P 1'
#
loop_
_entity.id
_entity.type
_entity.pdbx_description
1 polymer ?
#
loop_
_entity_poly.entity_id
_entity_poly.type
_entity_poly.pdbx_seq_one_letter_code
_entity_poly.pdbx_strand_id
1 'polypeptide(L)'
;MKKACKHMLSLILVLFLCFSTGITTFASERTVKPEDVLDISSEAELKDFAKELEKMTNEELQQVINIVSEADNKSTSSFDRAATLDISLPLKGAWLAAAQAAKVAGYRLSATLVENSVLNIDYFELNGEFASAIKKTSFYKKTSSSNRSGSSSFTKTINKDLFYSIHKFRYLNAISGHGGRLTITDVFDFEADYSYDNPFTSIVNNWAYLSQNLHALRPVNVRILIDN
;
A
#
# COMPACT_ATOMS: atom_id res chain seq x y z
N MET A 1 18.70 -44.51 61.15
CA MET A 1 19.12 -43.25 60.47
C MET A 1 19.27 -43.34 58.94
N LYS A 2 18.88 -44.44 58.25
CA LYS A 2 19.02 -44.55 56.77
C LYS A 2 17.77 -44.22 55.95
N LYS A 3 16.60 -44.00 56.58
CA LYS A 3 15.34 -43.67 55.86
C LYS A 3 15.12 -42.16 55.66
N ALA A 4 15.66 -41.29 56.52
CA ALA A 4 15.47 -39.84 56.42
C ALA A 4 16.29 -39.20 55.27
N CYS A 5 17.39 -39.81 54.85
CA CYS A 5 18.27 -39.24 53.82
C CYS A 5 17.72 -39.40 52.38
N LYS A 6 16.85 -40.39 52.13
CA LYS A 6 16.25 -40.60 50.79
C LYS A 6 15.12 -39.62 50.47
N HIS A 7 14.45 -39.06 51.48
CA HIS A 7 13.38 -38.08 51.24
C HIS A 7 13.90 -36.66 51.05
N MET A 8 15.09 -36.31 51.56
CA MET A 8 15.69 -35.00 51.29
C MET A 8 16.28 -34.88 49.88
N LEU A 9 16.85 -35.95 49.31
CA LEU A 9 17.38 -35.89 47.93
C LEU A 9 16.26 -35.77 46.87
N SER A 10 15.08 -36.36 47.13
CA SER A 10 13.95 -36.27 46.20
C SER A 10 13.31 -34.88 46.18
N LEU A 11 13.39 -34.12 47.29
CA LEU A 11 12.84 -32.76 47.34
C LEU A 11 13.73 -31.74 46.63
N ILE A 12 15.06 -31.94 46.65
CA ILE A 12 16.01 -31.04 45.97
C ILE A 12 15.97 -31.23 44.45
N LEU A 13 15.70 -32.45 43.96
CA LEU A 13 15.59 -32.71 42.52
C LEU A 13 14.29 -32.15 41.91
N VAL A 14 13.20 -32.07 42.68
CA VAL A 14 11.94 -31.47 42.22
C VAL A 14 11.98 -29.94 42.24
N LEU A 15 12.79 -29.33 43.10
CA LEU A 15 12.94 -27.87 43.13
C LEU A 15 13.74 -27.31 41.94
N PHE A 16 14.59 -28.13 41.30
CA PHE A 16 15.39 -27.70 40.14
C PHE A 16 14.66 -27.82 38.80
N LEU A 17 13.50 -28.49 38.74
CA LEU A 17 12.73 -28.66 37.51
C LEU A 17 11.62 -27.61 37.31
N CYS A 18 11.38 -26.73 38.29
CA CYS A 18 10.34 -25.69 38.20
C CYS A 18 10.87 -24.28 37.85
N PHE A 19 12.18 -24.13 37.63
CA PHE A 19 12.80 -22.86 37.20
C PHE A 19 13.39 -22.92 35.79
N SER A 20 12.93 -23.85 34.93
CA SER A 20 13.00 -23.59 33.48
C SER A 20 11.91 -22.58 33.13
N THR A 21 12.04 -21.35 33.64
CA THR A 21 11.42 -20.21 32.96
C THR A 21 11.96 -20.26 31.55
N GLY A 22 11.10 -20.65 30.62
CA GLY A 22 11.39 -20.49 29.21
C GLY A 22 11.79 -19.04 29.05
N ILE A 23 13.06 -18.80 28.75
CA ILE A 23 13.45 -17.54 28.17
C ILE A 23 12.63 -17.51 26.89
N THR A 24 11.52 -16.78 26.89
CA THR A 24 10.92 -16.35 25.65
C THR A 24 11.99 -15.48 25.03
N THR A 25 12.79 -16.08 24.16
CA THR A 25 13.56 -15.35 23.17
C THR A 25 12.51 -14.60 22.37
N PHE A 26 12.19 -13.39 22.81
CA PHE A 26 11.61 -12.40 21.94
C PHE A 26 12.66 -12.26 20.85
N ALA A 27 12.39 -12.85 19.68
CA ALA A 27 13.09 -12.45 18.48
C ALA A 27 12.96 -10.93 18.46
N SER A 28 14.08 -10.22 18.64
CA SER A 28 14.08 -8.77 18.55
C SER A 28 13.50 -8.46 17.19
N GLU A 29 12.31 -7.87 17.18
CA GLU A 29 11.64 -7.45 15.96
C GLU A 29 12.63 -6.52 15.25
N ARG A 30 13.22 -7.00 14.14
CA ARG A 30 14.19 -6.19 13.39
C ARG A 30 13.42 -4.97 12.91
N THR A 31 13.77 -3.81 13.44
CA THR A 31 13.23 -2.56 12.94
C THR A 31 13.70 -2.39 11.50
N VAL A 32 12.77 -2.44 10.55
CA VAL A 32 13.05 -2.17 9.14
C VAL A 32 13.42 -0.70 9.00
N LYS A 33 14.52 -0.45 8.30
CA LYS A 33 15.07 0.89 8.07
C LYS A 33 14.88 1.31 6.62
N PRO A 34 14.92 2.63 6.31
CA PRO A 34 14.80 3.11 4.95
C PRO A 34 15.78 2.48 3.95
N GLU A 35 17.02 2.21 4.36
CA GLU A 35 18.05 1.59 3.52
C GLU A 35 17.76 0.14 3.11
N ASP A 36 16.92 -0.57 3.87
CA ASP A 36 16.58 -1.97 3.58
C ASP A 36 15.82 -2.12 2.25
N VAL A 37 15.31 -1.02 1.67
CA VAL A 37 14.66 -1.01 0.34
C VAL A 37 15.58 -1.48 -0.79
N LEU A 38 16.90 -1.25 -0.66
CA LEU A 38 17.88 -1.66 -1.67
C LEU A 38 18.18 -3.16 -1.64
N ASP A 39 17.88 -3.81 -0.52
CA ASP A 39 18.14 -5.25 -0.32
C ASP A 39 16.93 -6.12 -0.73
N ILE A 40 15.82 -5.50 -1.18
CA ILE A 40 14.63 -6.23 -1.63
C ILE A 40 14.96 -7.04 -2.88
N SER A 41 14.88 -8.35 -2.76
CA SER A 41 15.25 -9.31 -3.80
C SER A 41 14.06 -10.12 -4.35
N SER A 42 12.88 -10.00 -3.71
CA SER A 42 11.68 -10.70 -4.13
C SER A 42 10.39 -9.90 -3.92
N GLU A 43 9.33 -10.26 -4.65
CA GLU A 43 7.98 -9.71 -4.48
C GLU A 43 7.38 -10.02 -3.09
N ALA A 44 7.83 -11.09 -2.43
CA ALA A 44 7.40 -11.42 -1.07
C ALA A 44 8.00 -10.43 -0.06
N GLU A 45 9.31 -10.19 -0.16
CA GLU A 45 10.01 -9.18 0.63
C GLU A 45 9.45 -7.78 0.38
N LEU A 46 9.13 -7.44 -0.87
CA LEU A 46 8.49 -6.17 -1.21
C LEU A 46 7.15 -5.99 -0.48
N LYS A 47 6.31 -7.03 -0.42
CA LYS A 47 5.02 -7.00 0.28
C LYS A 47 5.18 -6.88 1.80
N ASP A 48 6.21 -7.51 2.36
CA ASP A 48 6.49 -7.39 3.79
C ASP A 48 7.07 -6.01 4.12
N PHE A 49 7.97 -5.48 3.30
CA PHE A 49 8.47 -4.11 3.38
C PHE A 49 7.32 -3.11 3.31
N ALA A 50 6.34 -3.32 2.41
CA ALA A 50 5.16 -2.46 2.27
C ALA A 50 4.36 -2.31 3.57
N LYS A 51 4.24 -3.38 4.37
CA LYS A 51 3.55 -3.34 5.68
C LYS A 51 4.35 -2.55 6.70
N GLU A 52 5.68 -2.62 6.64
CA GLU A 52 6.55 -1.88 7.56
C GLU A 52 6.56 -0.38 7.26
N LEU A 53 6.34 0.02 6.00
CA LEU A 53 6.14 1.43 5.63
C LEU A 53 4.97 2.08 6.40
N GLU A 54 3.93 1.32 6.76
CA GLU A 54 2.79 1.85 7.54
C GLU A 54 3.19 2.37 8.92
N LYS A 55 4.34 1.90 9.44
CA LYS A 55 4.89 2.28 10.74
C LYS A 55 5.90 3.43 10.64
N MET A 56 6.32 3.80 9.42
CA MET A 56 7.32 4.83 9.18
C MET A 56 6.74 6.24 9.24
N THR A 57 7.55 7.18 9.69
CA THR A 57 7.29 8.63 9.62
C THR A 57 7.39 9.14 8.19
N ASN A 58 6.81 10.32 7.91
CA ASN A 58 6.92 10.94 6.59
C ASN A 58 8.39 11.20 6.19
N GLU A 59 9.24 11.53 7.16
CA GLU A 59 10.67 11.72 6.96
C GLU A 59 11.35 10.42 6.52
N GLU A 60 11.03 9.29 7.16
CA GLU A 60 11.55 7.97 6.80
C GLU A 60 11.03 7.51 5.43
N LEU A 61 9.74 7.74 5.14
CA LEU A 61 9.16 7.46 3.82
C LEU A 61 9.86 8.25 2.72
N GLN A 62 10.18 9.52 2.97
CA GLN A 62 10.94 10.33 2.02
C GLN A 62 12.38 9.84 1.87
N GLN A 63 13.00 9.34 2.95
CA GLN A 63 14.33 8.74 2.88
C GLN A 63 14.35 7.48 2.00
N VAL A 64 13.34 6.61 2.08
CA VAL A 64 13.21 5.44 1.18
C VAL A 64 13.28 5.88 -0.29
N ILE A 65 12.50 6.90 -0.66
CA ILE A 65 12.43 7.41 -2.03
C ILE A 65 13.79 8.02 -2.45
N ASN A 66 14.45 8.75 -1.55
CA ASN A 66 15.75 9.38 -1.82
C ASN A 66 16.85 8.33 -2.05
N ILE A 67 16.90 7.30 -1.21
CA ILE A 67 17.90 6.23 -1.29
C ILE A 67 17.83 5.52 -2.63
N VAL A 68 16.62 5.18 -3.10
CA VAL A 68 16.40 4.54 -4.40
C VAL A 68 16.82 5.46 -5.56
N SER A 69 16.41 6.74 -5.51
CA SER A 69 16.80 7.74 -6.50
C SER A 69 18.32 7.92 -6.60
N GLU A 70 19.02 7.98 -5.47
CA GLU A 70 20.48 8.10 -5.44
C GLU A 70 21.19 6.84 -5.97
N ALA A 71 20.68 5.65 -5.66
CA ALA A 71 21.23 4.39 -6.15
C ALA A 71 21.14 4.31 -7.68
N ASP A 72 19.98 4.65 -8.26
CA ASP A 72 19.74 4.67 -9.70
C ASP A 72 20.69 5.64 -10.45
N ASN A 73 20.86 6.84 -9.90
CA ASN A 73 21.79 7.84 -10.45
C ASN A 73 23.26 7.38 -10.40
N LYS A 74 23.67 6.67 -9.34
CA LYS A 74 25.02 6.10 -9.22
C LYS A 74 25.25 4.96 -10.23
N SER A 75 24.24 4.11 -10.43
CA SER A 75 24.29 3.03 -11.43
C SER A 75 24.39 3.57 -12.86
N THR A 76 23.80 4.73 -13.14
CA THR A 76 23.83 5.35 -14.49
C THR A 76 25.16 6.04 -14.81
N SER A 77 25.90 6.52 -13.79
CA SER A 77 27.14 7.30 -13.95
C SER A 77 28.43 6.47 -13.94
N SER A 78 28.37 5.22 -13.50
CA SER A 78 29.52 4.32 -13.45
C SER A 78 29.61 3.46 -14.72
N PHE A 79 30.64 3.69 -15.53
CA PHE A 79 30.96 2.93 -16.75
C PHE A 79 31.38 1.46 -16.50
N ASP A 80 31.37 0.99 -15.25
CA ASP A 80 31.76 -0.36 -14.84
C ASP A 80 30.56 -1.32 -14.88
N ARG A 81 30.41 -1.93 -16.05
CA ARG A 81 29.33 -2.82 -16.49
C ARG A 81 29.21 -4.18 -15.76
N ALA A 82 29.82 -4.37 -14.59
CA ALA A 82 29.94 -5.68 -13.96
C ALA A 82 28.87 -6.01 -12.90
N ALA A 83 28.16 -5.02 -12.37
CA ALA A 83 27.03 -5.23 -11.45
C ALA A 83 26.02 -4.09 -11.60
N THR A 84 25.24 -4.10 -12.68
CA THR A 84 24.03 -3.28 -12.75
C THR A 84 23.08 -3.74 -11.65
N LEU A 85 22.90 -2.91 -10.63
CA LEU A 85 21.87 -3.11 -9.61
C LEU A 85 20.52 -3.13 -10.34
N ASP A 86 19.77 -4.22 -10.24
CA ASP A 86 18.40 -4.25 -10.73
C ASP A 86 17.52 -3.46 -9.77
N ILE A 87 17.31 -2.18 -10.10
CA ILE A 87 16.50 -1.27 -9.29
C ILE A 87 15.00 -1.51 -9.41
N SER A 88 14.53 -2.52 -10.16
CA SER A 88 13.09 -2.69 -10.42
C SER A 88 12.28 -2.92 -9.14
N LEU A 89 12.76 -3.74 -8.20
CA LEU A 89 12.10 -3.98 -6.91
C LEU A 89 12.28 -2.82 -5.91
N PRO A 90 13.47 -2.24 -5.71
CA PRO A 90 13.62 -1.02 -4.92
C PRO A 90 12.76 0.14 -5.42
N LEU A 91 12.62 0.31 -6.74
CA LEU A 91 11.77 1.33 -7.35
C LEU A 91 10.29 1.11 -7.03
N LYS A 92 9.82 -0.14 -7.04
CA LYS A 92 8.48 -0.46 -6.51
C LYS A 92 8.35 -0.10 -5.02
N GLY A 93 9.40 -0.35 -4.22
CA GLY A 93 9.47 0.07 -2.82
C GLY A 93 9.32 1.58 -2.64
N ALA A 94 9.99 2.38 -3.47
CA ALA A 94 9.85 3.84 -3.47
C ALA A 94 8.42 4.30 -3.82
N TRP A 95 7.77 3.64 -4.79
CA TRP A 95 6.36 3.92 -5.12
C TRP A 95 5.40 3.57 -3.97
N LEU A 96 5.65 2.49 -3.23
CA LEU A 96 4.87 2.13 -2.04
C LEU A 96 5.09 3.14 -0.90
N ALA A 97 6.32 3.65 -0.73
CA ALA A 97 6.59 4.71 0.24
C ALA A 97 5.85 6.01 -0.12
N ALA A 98 5.83 6.38 -1.41
CA ALA A 98 5.04 7.51 -1.89
C ALA A 98 3.53 7.31 -1.66
N ALA A 99 3.01 6.10 -1.90
CA ALA A 99 1.61 5.76 -1.60
C ALA A 99 1.29 5.94 -0.11
N GLN A 100 2.16 5.44 0.77
CA GLN A 100 1.97 5.60 2.22
C GLN A 100 2.00 7.07 2.65
N ALA A 101 2.92 7.88 2.12
CA ALA A 101 2.94 9.32 2.39
C ALA A 101 1.64 10.00 1.94
N ALA A 102 1.08 9.60 0.79
CA ALA A 102 -0.20 10.10 0.31
C ALA A 102 -1.39 9.66 1.19
N LYS A 103 -1.38 8.45 1.76
CA LYS A 103 -2.37 8.03 2.77
C LYS A 103 -2.37 8.98 3.97
N VAL A 104 -1.19 9.27 4.52
CA VAL A 104 -1.04 10.18 5.67
C VAL A 104 -1.53 11.60 5.34
N ALA A 105 -1.36 12.04 4.09
CA ALA A 105 -1.85 13.33 3.59
C ALA A 105 -3.36 13.36 3.23
N GLY A 106 -4.09 12.25 3.43
CA GLY A 106 -5.54 12.18 3.19
C GLY A 106 -5.97 11.75 1.78
N TYR A 107 -5.05 11.18 0.98
CA TYR A 107 -5.32 10.63 -0.35
C TYR A 107 -5.31 9.09 -0.33
N ARG A 108 -6.07 8.53 0.61
CA ARG A 108 -6.04 7.09 0.91
C ARG A 108 -6.54 6.24 -0.26
N LEU A 109 -7.58 6.69 -0.99
CA LEU A 109 -8.13 5.96 -2.13
C LEU A 109 -7.13 5.90 -3.29
N SER A 110 -6.51 7.04 -3.61
CA SER A 110 -5.49 7.12 -4.64
C SER A 110 -4.29 6.26 -4.28
N ALA A 111 -3.79 6.36 -3.05
CA ALA A 111 -2.69 5.54 -2.55
C ALA A 111 -2.96 4.03 -2.64
N THR A 112 -4.17 3.58 -2.31
CA THR A 112 -4.55 2.17 -2.46
C THR A 112 -4.44 1.71 -3.91
N LEU A 113 -4.86 2.52 -4.89
CA LEU A 113 -4.70 2.13 -6.30
C LEU A 113 -3.24 2.15 -6.75
N VAL A 114 -2.40 3.03 -6.20
CA VAL A 114 -0.94 2.99 -6.41
C VAL A 114 -0.36 1.65 -5.94
N GLU A 115 -0.71 1.22 -4.71
CA GLU A 115 -0.25 -0.04 -4.14
C GLU A 115 -0.67 -1.23 -5.00
N ASN A 116 -1.94 -1.27 -5.39
CA ASN A 116 -2.48 -2.26 -6.32
C ASN A 116 -1.74 -2.26 -7.66
N SER A 117 -1.44 -1.09 -8.21
CA SER A 117 -0.70 -0.92 -9.46
C SER A 117 0.74 -1.44 -9.37
N VAL A 118 1.46 -1.11 -8.30
CA VAL A 118 2.83 -1.60 -8.02
C VAL A 118 2.86 -3.12 -7.92
N LEU A 119 1.89 -3.68 -7.20
CA LEU A 119 1.79 -5.13 -6.96
C LEU A 119 1.14 -5.88 -8.12
N ASN A 120 0.65 -5.16 -9.15
CA ASN A 120 -0.07 -5.70 -10.30
C ASN A 120 -1.30 -6.53 -9.89
N ILE A 121 -2.13 -5.96 -9.01
CA ILE A 121 -3.34 -6.58 -8.46
C ILE A 121 -4.54 -5.70 -8.81
N ASP A 122 -5.49 -6.24 -9.58
CA ASP A 122 -6.78 -5.59 -9.82
C ASP A 122 -7.50 -5.27 -8.50
N TYR A 123 -8.13 -4.10 -8.44
CA TYR A 123 -8.86 -3.67 -7.26
C TYR A 123 -10.32 -4.07 -7.32
N PHE A 124 -10.79 -4.74 -6.26
CA PHE A 124 -12.19 -5.05 -6.06
C PHE A 124 -12.61 -4.69 -4.63
N GLU A 125 -13.76 -4.04 -4.50
CA GLU A 125 -14.42 -3.89 -3.21
C GLU A 125 -15.94 -4.03 -3.29
N LEU A 126 -16.53 -4.41 -2.15
CA LEU A 126 -17.96 -4.36 -1.90
C LEU A 126 -18.21 -3.54 -0.64
N ASN A 127 -18.88 -2.39 -0.80
CA ASN A 127 -19.18 -1.45 0.29
C ASN A 127 -17.95 -0.97 1.07
N GLY A 128 -16.79 -0.86 0.41
CA GLY A 128 -15.52 -0.46 1.02
C GLY A 128 -15.35 1.06 1.16
N GLU A 129 -14.09 1.49 1.21
CA GLU A 129 -13.73 2.90 1.39
C GLU A 129 -14.10 3.75 0.17
N PHE A 130 -13.93 3.21 -1.06
CA PHE A 130 -14.36 3.91 -2.26
C PHE A 130 -15.88 4.09 -2.25
N ALA A 131 -16.64 3.03 -1.98
CA ALA A 131 -18.08 3.05 -1.88
C ALA A 131 -18.54 4.10 -0.86
N SER A 132 -17.89 4.14 0.30
CA SER A 132 -18.16 5.12 1.35
C SER A 132 -17.90 6.56 0.91
N ALA A 133 -16.84 6.80 0.13
CA ALA A 133 -16.56 8.11 -0.44
C ALA A 133 -17.58 8.49 -1.53
N ILE A 134 -17.90 7.55 -2.43
CA ILE A 134 -18.85 7.74 -3.53
C ILE A 134 -20.25 8.05 -2.99
N LYS A 135 -20.71 7.36 -1.92
CA LYS A 135 -22.02 7.61 -1.27
C LYS A 135 -22.22 9.06 -0.84
N LYS A 136 -21.14 9.79 -0.54
CA LYS A 136 -21.17 11.20 -0.13
C LYS A 136 -21.33 12.17 -1.31
N THR A 137 -21.15 11.71 -2.54
CA THR A 137 -21.15 12.56 -3.74
C THR A 137 -22.57 12.84 -4.26
N SER A 138 -22.72 13.95 -5.00
CA SER A 138 -23.96 14.24 -5.75
C SER A 138 -24.24 13.21 -6.84
N PHE A 139 -23.20 12.60 -7.42
CA PHE A 139 -23.32 11.52 -8.40
C PHE A 139 -24.10 10.33 -7.83
N TYR A 140 -23.75 9.87 -6.63
CA TYR A 140 -24.45 8.74 -5.99
C TYR A 140 -25.92 9.07 -5.74
N LYS A 141 -26.20 10.23 -5.15
CA LYS A 141 -27.57 10.70 -4.86
C LYS A 141 -28.47 10.74 -6.11
N LYS A 142 -27.90 11.07 -7.27
CA LYS A 142 -28.62 11.12 -8.55
C LYS A 142 -28.83 9.75 -9.17
N THR A 143 -27.92 8.81 -8.91
CA THR A 143 -27.85 7.53 -9.63
C THR A 143 -28.51 6.39 -8.86
N SER A 144 -28.53 6.42 -7.53
CA SER A 144 -28.97 5.31 -6.68
C SER A 144 -30.47 5.03 -6.71
N SER A 145 -31.31 5.94 -7.21
CA SER A 145 -32.77 5.84 -7.15
C SER A 145 -33.44 5.18 -8.36
N SER A 146 -32.69 4.81 -9.40
CA SER A 146 -33.27 4.22 -10.62
C SER A 146 -32.30 3.26 -11.32
N ASN A 147 -32.83 2.28 -12.05
CA ASN A 147 -32.08 1.48 -13.01
C ASN A 147 -31.41 2.40 -14.04
N ARG A 148 -30.07 2.41 -14.08
CA ARG A 148 -29.31 3.34 -14.93
C ARG A 148 -27.93 2.78 -15.24
N SER A 149 -27.42 3.03 -16.43
CA SER A 149 -26.02 2.77 -16.78
C SER A 149 -25.45 3.94 -17.58
N GLY A 150 -24.12 4.05 -17.63
CA GLY A 150 -23.45 5.07 -18.41
C GLY A 150 -21.99 5.27 -18.00
N SER A 151 -21.47 6.44 -18.31
CA SER A 151 -20.17 6.94 -17.84
C SER A 151 -20.34 8.25 -17.10
N SER A 152 -19.38 8.56 -16.23
CA SER A 152 -19.33 9.79 -15.47
C SER A 152 -17.88 10.09 -15.08
N SER A 153 -17.66 11.25 -14.47
CA SER A 153 -16.37 11.62 -13.91
C SER A 153 -16.53 12.32 -12.57
N PHE A 154 -15.56 12.13 -11.68
CA PHE A 154 -15.41 13.00 -10.51
C PHE A 154 -14.57 14.22 -10.88
N THR A 155 -14.84 15.36 -10.25
CA THR A 155 -14.02 16.57 -10.35
C THR A 155 -13.35 16.84 -9.00
N LYS A 156 -12.22 17.57 -8.99
CA LYS A 156 -11.52 17.94 -7.75
C LYS A 156 -12.45 18.57 -6.69
N THR A 157 -13.44 19.34 -7.15
CA THR A 157 -14.43 20.01 -6.28
C THR A 157 -15.43 19.03 -5.66
N ILE A 158 -15.75 17.92 -6.32
CA ILE A 158 -16.66 16.89 -5.77
C ILE A 158 -15.95 16.12 -4.67
N ASN A 159 -14.78 15.58 -4.98
CA ASN A 159 -13.91 14.88 -4.05
C ASN A 159 -12.53 14.76 -4.69
N LYS A 160 -11.51 15.34 -4.05
CA LYS A 160 -10.14 15.37 -4.58
C LYS A 160 -9.54 13.97 -4.72
N ASP A 161 -9.74 13.10 -3.74
CA ASP A 161 -9.16 11.76 -3.75
C ASP A 161 -9.83 10.85 -4.80
N LEU A 162 -11.17 10.91 -4.90
CA LEU A 162 -11.89 10.22 -6.00
C LEU A 162 -11.50 10.75 -7.38
N PHE A 163 -11.15 12.03 -7.48
CA PHE A 163 -10.66 12.63 -8.74
C PHE A 163 -9.31 12.05 -9.16
N TYR A 164 -8.38 11.79 -8.24
CA TYR A 164 -7.07 11.22 -8.58
C TYR A 164 -7.04 9.70 -8.65
N SER A 165 -8.07 9.02 -8.15
CA SER A 165 -8.17 7.56 -8.15
C SER A 165 -9.04 7.01 -9.28
N ILE A 166 -10.31 7.44 -9.37
CA ILE A 166 -11.27 6.96 -10.38
C ILE A 166 -11.89 8.13 -11.15
N HIS A 167 -11.04 8.88 -11.86
CA HIS A 167 -11.43 10.14 -12.49
C HIS A 167 -12.60 9.97 -13.48
N LYS A 168 -12.52 8.98 -14.37
CA LYS A 168 -13.44 8.75 -15.49
C LYS A 168 -13.89 7.29 -15.51
N PHE A 169 -15.10 7.03 -15.05
CA PHE A 169 -15.55 5.67 -14.81
C PHE A 169 -16.84 5.33 -15.55
N ARG A 170 -17.10 4.03 -15.71
CA ARG A 170 -18.38 3.49 -16.15
C ARG A 170 -19.18 3.02 -14.94
N TYR A 171 -20.50 3.07 -15.03
CA TYR A 171 -21.38 2.63 -13.96
C TYR A 171 -22.61 1.88 -14.46
N LEU A 172 -23.14 1.03 -13.59
CA LEU A 172 -24.40 0.32 -13.72
C LEU A 172 -25.10 0.26 -12.36
N ASN A 173 -26.25 0.91 -12.22
CA ASN A 173 -27.15 0.74 -11.10
C ASN A 173 -28.30 -0.18 -11.48
N ALA A 174 -28.49 -1.26 -10.72
CA ALA A 174 -29.57 -2.21 -10.88
C ALA A 174 -30.37 -2.31 -9.57
N ILE A 175 -31.67 -2.04 -9.63
CA ILE A 175 -32.63 -2.07 -8.54
C ILE A 175 -33.67 -3.15 -8.84
N SER A 176 -33.91 -3.99 -7.85
CA SER A 176 -34.89 -5.06 -7.87
C SER A 176 -35.74 -5.02 -6.59
N GLY A 177 -36.76 -5.88 -6.51
CA GLY A 177 -37.55 -6.04 -5.28
C GLY A 177 -36.76 -6.50 -4.05
N HIS A 178 -35.50 -6.91 -4.23
CA HIS A 178 -34.60 -7.38 -3.16
C HIS A 178 -33.49 -6.37 -2.81
N GLY A 179 -33.53 -5.15 -3.37
CA GLY A 179 -32.53 -4.10 -3.14
C GLY A 179 -31.89 -3.58 -4.42
N GLY A 180 -31.00 -2.60 -4.26
CA GLY A 180 -30.26 -1.98 -5.37
C GLY A 180 -28.76 -2.15 -5.23
N ARG A 181 -28.06 -2.25 -6.36
CA ARG A 181 -26.60 -2.28 -6.43
C ARG A 181 -26.10 -1.36 -7.53
N LEU A 182 -25.23 -0.44 -7.14
CA LEU A 182 -24.43 0.37 -8.03
C LEU A 182 -23.04 -0.26 -8.20
N THR A 183 -22.72 -0.63 -9.43
CA THR A 183 -21.41 -1.11 -9.86
C THR A 183 -20.69 0.03 -10.57
N ILE A 184 -19.45 0.32 -10.16
CA ILE A 184 -18.53 1.23 -10.83
C ILE A 184 -17.34 0.43 -11.33
N THR A 185 -16.91 0.72 -12.55
CA THR A 185 -15.73 0.11 -13.18
C THR A 185 -14.86 1.18 -13.81
N ASP A 186 -13.55 1.07 -13.60
CA ASP A 186 -12.54 1.95 -14.17
C ASP A 186 -11.26 1.15 -14.49
N VAL A 187 -10.31 1.77 -15.20
CA VAL A 187 -8.92 1.31 -15.31
C VAL A 187 -8.07 2.41 -14.69
N PHE A 188 -7.38 2.08 -13.61
CA PHE A 188 -6.41 2.99 -13.04
C PHE A 188 -5.10 2.86 -13.81
N ASP A 189 -4.87 3.82 -14.68
CA ASP A 189 -3.61 4.03 -15.38
C ASP A 189 -2.95 5.33 -14.88
N PHE A 190 -1.67 5.23 -14.52
CA PHE A 190 -0.86 6.42 -14.30
C PHE A 190 -0.46 6.97 -15.67
N GLU A 191 -1.39 7.64 -16.36
CA GLU A 191 -0.98 8.45 -17.50
C GLU A 191 -0.01 9.55 -17.01
N ALA A 192 1.10 9.70 -17.73
CA ALA A 192 2.07 10.77 -17.56
C ALA A 192 1.47 12.10 -18.03
N ASP A 193 0.33 12.49 -17.46
CA ASP A 193 -0.30 13.74 -17.79
C ASP A 193 0.32 14.82 -16.90
N TYR A 194 1.38 15.43 -17.46
CA TYR A 194 2.13 16.55 -16.89
C TYR A 194 1.28 17.78 -16.58
N SER A 195 -0.01 17.79 -16.95
CA SER A 195 -0.96 18.87 -16.66
C SER A 195 -1.69 18.72 -15.33
N TYR A 196 -1.61 17.57 -14.66
CA TYR A 196 -2.19 17.43 -13.32
C TYR A 196 -1.26 18.04 -12.27
N ASP A 197 -1.76 19.08 -11.60
CA ASP A 197 -1.46 19.29 -10.18
C ASP A 197 -1.85 18.00 -9.46
N ASN A 198 -0.94 17.04 -9.37
CA ASN A 198 -1.10 15.72 -8.78
C ASN A 198 -0.83 15.86 -7.26
N PRO A 199 -1.63 15.26 -6.36
CA PRO A 199 -1.46 15.46 -4.92
C PRO A 199 -0.07 15.06 -4.44
N PHE A 200 0.53 14.05 -5.08
CA PHE A 200 1.86 13.55 -4.78
C PHE A 200 2.96 14.59 -5.06
N THR A 201 2.77 15.57 -5.97
CA THR A 201 3.80 16.60 -6.28
C THR A 201 4.15 17.47 -5.08
N SER A 202 3.17 17.68 -4.19
CA SER A 202 3.32 18.49 -2.97
C SER A 202 3.71 17.68 -1.73
N ILE A 203 3.60 16.35 -1.80
CA ILE A 203 3.80 15.43 -0.67
C ILE A 203 5.16 14.73 -0.77
N VAL A 204 5.61 14.44 -1.99
CA VAL A 204 6.84 13.70 -2.25
C VAL A 204 7.89 14.64 -2.84
N ASN A 205 8.98 14.87 -2.10
CA ASN A 205 10.04 15.80 -2.51
C ASN A 205 10.71 15.37 -3.81
N ASN A 206 10.83 14.05 -4.04
CA ASN A 206 11.42 13.46 -5.25
C ASN A 206 10.36 12.95 -6.24
N TRP A 207 9.21 13.62 -6.33
CA TRP A 207 8.13 13.25 -7.24
C TRP A 207 8.56 13.24 -8.72
N ALA A 208 9.44 14.17 -9.12
CA ALA A 208 9.95 14.23 -10.48
C ALA A 208 10.69 12.95 -10.88
N TYR A 209 11.47 12.38 -9.96
CA TYR A 209 12.16 11.10 -10.15
C TYR A 209 11.17 9.95 -10.35
N LEU A 210 10.15 9.85 -9.49
CA LEU A 210 9.12 8.81 -9.61
C LEU A 210 8.37 8.92 -10.95
N SER A 211 8.05 10.13 -11.37
CA SER A 211 7.35 10.39 -12.63
C SER A 211 8.14 9.98 -13.88
N GLN A 212 9.47 9.97 -13.83
CA GLN A 212 10.31 9.42 -14.91
C GLN A 212 10.27 7.89 -14.94
N ASN A 213 9.87 7.27 -13.84
CA ASN A 213 9.94 5.85 -13.56
C ASN A 213 8.55 5.18 -13.46
N LEU A 214 7.56 5.70 -14.20
CA LEU A 214 6.19 5.17 -14.25
C LEU A 214 6.10 3.72 -14.76
N HIS A 215 7.14 3.21 -15.43
CA HIS A 215 7.20 1.83 -15.90
C HIS A 215 7.15 0.77 -14.78
N ALA A 216 7.44 1.18 -13.53
CA ALA A 216 7.27 0.35 -12.34
C ALA A 216 5.79 0.11 -11.95
N LEU A 217 4.88 0.90 -12.53
CA LEU A 217 3.44 0.82 -12.31
C LEU A 217 2.79 0.03 -13.45
N ARG A 218 1.69 -0.65 -13.13
CA ARG A 218 0.87 -1.38 -14.10
C ARG A 218 -0.56 -0.85 -14.09
N PRO A 219 -1.19 -0.66 -15.26
CA PRO A 219 -2.62 -0.40 -15.29
C PRO A 219 -3.37 -1.53 -14.58
N VAL A 220 -4.31 -1.18 -13.69
CA VAL A 220 -5.12 -2.15 -12.94
C VAL A 220 -6.60 -1.89 -13.12
N ASN A 221 -7.38 -2.95 -13.25
CA ASN A 221 -8.83 -2.82 -13.32
C ASN A 221 -9.38 -2.51 -11.93
N VAL A 222 -10.34 -1.59 -11.86
CA VAL A 222 -11.02 -1.20 -10.63
C VAL A 222 -12.48 -1.59 -10.75
N ARG A 223 -13.00 -2.32 -9.76
CA ARG A 223 -14.41 -2.66 -9.64
C ARG A 223 -14.92 -2.40 -8.22
N ILE A 224 -15.87 -1.48 -8.11
CA ILE A 224 -16.47 -1.07 -6.84
C ILE A 224 -17.95 -1.42 -6.86
N LEU A 225 -18.41 -2.19 -5.88
CA LEU A 225 -19.82 -2.54 -5.70
C LEU A 225 -20.38 -1.81 -4.49
N ILE A 226 -21.54 -1.19 -4.66
CA ILE A 226 -22.21 -0.41 -3.63
C ILE A 226 -23.65 -0.91 -3.51
N ASP A 227 -23.98 -1.49 -2.36
CA ASP A 227 -25.35 -1.85 -2.03
C ASP A 227 -26.10 -0.62 -1.49
N ASN A 228 -27.31 -0.44 -2.01
CA ASN A 228 -28.24 0.64 -1.69
C ASN A 228 -29.20 0.21 -0.58
#